data_AF-A0A829HC93-F1
#
_entry.id   AF-A0A829HC93-F1
#
_cell.length_a   1.000
_cell.length_b   1.000
_cell.length_c   1.000
_cell.angle_alpha   90.00
_cell.angle_beta   90.00
_cell.angle_gamma   90.00
#
_symmetry.space_group_name_H-M   'P 1'
#
loop_
_entity.id
_entity.type
_entity.pdbx_description
1 polymer ?
#
loop_
_entity_poly.entity_id
_entity_poly.type
_entity_poly.pdbx_seq_one_letter_code
_entity_poly.pdbx_strand_id
1 'polypeptide(L)'
;MKKLFLLAMLLGLAGCGDNNQSDTTQTNTQVSTSQNTQEAVLTATNYRFAAPPQTMGAIAPLAGWTVTNSTTVGASTLIEASRGSTVSAALITPNAKQVANVLKGGLAGIALSVAVDQLLGAIDWVMDPENSRIKYKSSAQVVYNYFSGACIGVLDGNFTKCLENKLNNDAKIGNSNWSDYNCVLTNWAWADFRRFTCTAISFRTKTRELVGDYAVIKEKILPSEEKSLPLETVAEQVITNADSGSLDAQVATNIAAQNILNDVEQAEPVVQDLDNNYKNNCPSGITNNGSCWICSRESWSPIRSRVVLAKEIVFGLNKCSVAMNSSQLLTRYKAYSELGAARDKENACWSPQDPEHLDEAIKAKATAAECNTFLGVLGQ
;
A
#
# COMPACT_ATOMS: atom_id res chain seq x y z
N MET A 1 2.21 26.86 -19.56
CA MET A 1 1.13 27.14 -20.54
C MET A 1 -0.20 26.75 -19.93
N LYS A 2 -1.24 27.51 -20.27
CA LYS A 2 -2.54 27.67 -19.62
C LYS A 2 -3.26 26.35 -19.30
N LYS A 3 -3.76 26.21 -18.06
CA LYS A 3 -4.83 25.26 -17.71
C LYS A 3 -6.17 25.96 -17.98
N LEU A 4 -6.97 25.40 -18.88
CA LEU A 4 -8.38 25.71 -19.05
C LEU A 4 -9.16 24.43 -18.73
N PHE A 5 -9.86 24.41 -17.60
CA PHE A 5 -10.95 23.47 -17.37
C PHE A 5 -12.26 24.28 -17.49
N LEU A 6 -13.01 23.99 -18.54
CA LEU A 6 -14.35 24.50 -18.79
C LEU A 6 -15.33 23.58 -18.07
N LEU A 7 -15.95 24.07 -17.00
CA LEU A 7 -17.08 23.42 -16.33
C LEU A 7 -18.36 24.10 -16.84
N ALA A 8 -19.15 23.39 -17.64
CA ALA A 8 -20.47 23.85 -18.07
C ALA A 8 -21.50 23.48 -16.99
N MET A 9 -21.99 24.46 -16.24
CA MET A 9 -23.18 24.34 -15.40
C MET A 9 -24.42 24.68 -16.24
N LEU A 10 -25.36 23.74 -16.31
CA LEU A 10 -26.73 23.96 -16.77
C LEU A 10 -27.56 24.44 -15.58
N LEU A 11 -27.97 25.71 -15.64
CA LEU A 11 -28.95 26.34 -14.75
C LEU A 11 -30.36 25.88 -15.14
N GLY A 12 -31.07 25.30 -14.17
CA GLY A 12 -32.52 25.18 -14.17
C GLY A 12 -33.10 26.07 -13.05
N LEU A 13 -33.69 27.19 -13.45
CA LEU A 13 -34.40 28.14 -12.59
C LEU A 13 -35.86 27.71 -12.39
N ALA A 14 -36.27 27.60 -11.13
CA ALA A 14 -37.59 27.90 -10.58
C ALA A 14 -37.39 28.03 -9.05
N GLY A 15 -37.87 29.01 -8.29
CA GLY A 15 -38.88 30.03 -8.52
C GLY A 15 -39.70 30.15 -7.22
N CYS A 16 -39.51 31.27 -6.51
CA CYS A 16 -40.39 31.91 -5.51
C CYS A 16 -40.65 31.25 -4.13
N GLY A 17 -40.54 32.07 -3.07
CA GLY A 17 -41.12 31.80 -1.74
C GLY A 17 -40.59 32.71 -0.64
N ASP A 18 -41.33 33.77 -0.35
CA ASP A 18 -41.01 34.96 0.46
C ASP A 18 -41.10 34.81 1.99
N ASN A 19 -40.46 35.77 2.67
CA ASN A 19 -40.81 36.45 3.95
C ASN A 19 -40.37 35.93 5.35
N ASN A 20 -39.57 36.81 5.97
CA ASN A 20 -39.63 37.36 7.34
C ASN A 20 -39.48 36.42 8.56
N GLN A 21 -38.49 36.67 9.43
CA GLN A 21 -38.66 37.46 10.67
C GLN A 21 -37.36 37.59 11.51
N SER A 22 -37.03 38.85 11.84
CA SER A 22 -36.43 39.42 13.07
C SER A 22 -35.25 38.76 13.82
N ASP A 23 -34.17 39.54 13.87
CA ASP A 23 -33.39 39.99 15.05
C ASP A 23 -33.11 39.02 16.21
N THR A 24 -31.82 38.76 16.48
CA THR A 24 -31.19 39.23 17.73
C THR A 24 -29.65 39.15 17.73
N THR A 25 -29.03 40.28 18.13
CA THR A 25 -27.74 40.44 18.84
C THR A 25 -26.41 39.98 18.20
N GLN A 26 -25.70 41.00 17.73
CA GLN A 26 -24.26 41.28 17.90
C GLN A 26 -23.49 40.41 18.91
N THR A 27 -22.35 39.87 18.48
CA THR A 27 -21.06 40.24 19.10
C THR A 27 -19.97 40.22 18.03
N ASN A 28 -19.38 41.40 17.80
CA ASN A 28 -18.19 41.61 17.01
C ASN A 28 -16.97 40.97 17.68
N THR A 29 -16.15 40.26 16.91
CA THR A 29 -14.69 40.38 17.06
C THR A 29 -14.06 40.25 15.68
N GLN A 30 -13.82 41.41 15.05
CA GLN A 30 -12.86 41.54 13.96
C GLN A 30 -11.45 41.51 14.56
N VAL A 31 -10.60 40.62 14.05
CA VAL A 31 -9.16 40.88 13.93
C VAL A 31 -8.78 40.56 12.50
N SER A 32 -8.42 41.61 11.77
CA SER A 32 -7.92 41.53 10.40
C SER A 32 -6.40 41.45 10.39
N THR A 33 -5.91 40.59 9.49
CA THR A 33 -4.70 40.71 8.66
C THR A 33 -3.31 40.66 9.31
N SER A 34 -2.52 39.64 8.95
CA SER A 34 -1.50 39.84 7.90
C SER A 34 -0.97 38.53 7.30
N GLN A 35 -0.65 38.63 6.02
CA GLN A 35 -0.22 37.59 5.08
C GLN A 35 1.22 37.12 5.35
N ASN A 36 1.50 35.83 5.20
CA ASN A 36 2.47 35.32 4.22
C ASN A 36 2.75 33.81 4.39
N THR A 37 3.05 33.19 3.25
CA THR A 37 3.64 31.85 3.03
C THR A 37 2.64 30.68 2.91
N GLN A 38 2.21 30.46 1.67
CA GLN A 38 1.59 29.21 1.21
C GLN A 38 2.63 28.09 1.16
N GLU A 39 2.63 27.21 2.15
CA GLU A 39 2.96 25.80 1.93
C GLU A 39 1.65 25.06 1.65
N ALA A 40 1.63 24.27 0.58
CA ALA A 40 0.48 23.49 0.16
C ALA A 40 0.25 22.32 1.16
N VAL A 41 -0.36 22.64 2.29
CA VAL A 41 -1.04 21.67 3.15
C VAL A 41 -2.27 21.22 2.37
N LEU A 42 -2.26 19.96 1.92
CA LEU A 42 -3.43 19.26 1.40
C LEU A 42 -4.55 19.35 2.44
N THR A 43 -5.50 20.24 2.20
CA THR A 43 -6.71 20.39 2.99
C THR A 43 -7.54 19.12 2.84
N ALA A 44 -7.47 18.27 3.87
CA ALA A 44 -8.40 17.19 4.14
C ALA A 44 -9.81 17.77 4.23
N THR A 45 -10.50 17.81 3.09
CA THR A 45 -11.85 18.33 3.00
C THR A 45 -12.80 17.15 3.13
N ASN A 46 -13.37 16.99 4.33
CA ASN A 46 -14.66 16.35 4.61
C ASN A 46 -15.01 15.08 3.81
N TYR A 47 -14.38 13.95 4.13
CA TYR A 47 -14.94 12.63 3.86
C TYR A 47 -16.04 12.31 4.88
N ARG A 48 -17.24 12.84 4.66
CA ARG A 48 -18.49 12.31 5.22
C ARG A 48 -19.26 11.59 4.11
N PHE A 49 -18.73 10.45 3.70
CA PHE A 49 -19.52 9.37 3.11
C PHE A 49 -19.22 8.09 3.88
N ALA A 50 -19.44 8.11 5.20
CA ALA A 50 -19.90 6.89 5.84
C ALA A 50 -21.30 6.67 5.28
N ALA A 51 -21.39 5.92 4.17
CA ALA A 51 -22.67 5.41 3.72
C ALA A 51 -23.31 4.74 4.95
N PRO A 52 -24.55 5.12 5.34
CA PRO A 52 -25.25 4.37 6.38
C PRO A 52 -25.25 2.89 5.96
N PRO A 53 -25.26 1.93 6.91
CA PRO A 53 -25.39 0.52 6.57
C PRO A 53 -26.58 0.36 5.62
N GLN A 54 -26.29 0.20 4.34
CA GLN A 54 -27.30 -0.07 3.34
C GLN A 54 -27.86 -1.42 3.75
N THR A 55 -29.15 -1.48 4.04
CA THR A 55 -29.83 -2.75 4.23
C THR A 55 -29.58 -3.57 2.97
N MET A 56 -28.74 -4.60 3.08
CA MET A 56 -28.50 -5.52 1.97
C MET A 56 -29.83 -6.19 1.64
N GLY A 57 -30.42 -5.82 0.50
CA GLY A 57 -31.51 -6.56 -0.09
C GLY A 57 -30.94 -7.60 -1.02
N ALA A 58 -30.97 -8.88 -0.63
CA ALA A 58 -30.75 -9.95 -1.59
C ALA A 58 -31.97 -10.04 -2.50
N ILE A 59 -31.77 -9.86 -3.80
CA ILE A 59 -32.82 -10.01 -4.81
C ILE A 59 -32.95 -11.49 -5.21
N ALA A 60 -31.86 -12.27 -5.09
CA ALA A 60 -31.88 -13.69 -5.39
C ALA A 60 -32.59 -14.49 -4.28
N PRO A 61 -33.27 -15.61 -4.63
CA PRO A 61 -33.86 -16.49 -3.63
C PRO A 61 -32.75 -17.20 -2.84
N LEU A 62 -32.52 -16.79 -1.60
CA LEU A 62 -31.61 -17.45 -0.65
C LEU A 62 -32.24 -18.71 -0.03
N ALA A 63 -32.88 -19.56 -0.84
CA ALA A 63 -33.55 -20.80 -0.38
C ALA A 63 -34.48 -20.62 0.84
N GLY A 64 -35.21 -19.50 0.89
CA GLY A 64 -36.14 -19.17 1.99
C GLY A 64 -35.51 -18.43 3.19
N TRP A 65 -34.20 -18.15 3.13
CA TRP A 65 -33.55 -17.21 4.06
C TRP A 65 -33.87 -15.77 3.66
N THR A 66 -34.20 -14.94 4.65
CA THR A 66 -34.40 -13.50 4.51
C THR A 66 -33.29 -12.78 5.25
N VAL A 67 -32.47 -11.98 4.57
CA VAL A 67 -31.43 -11.18 5.22
C VAL A 67 -32.10 -10.17 6.15
N THR A 68 -31.82 -10.27 7.45
CA THR A 68 -32.35 -9.38 8.49
C THR A 68 -31.38 -8.27 8.86
N ASN A 69 -30.08 -8.53 8.71
CA ASN A 69 -29.02 -7.57 9.03
C ASN A 69 -27.77 -7.85 8.19
N SER A 70 -26.95 -6.83 8.01
CA SER A 70 -25.65 -6.94 7.36
C SER A 70 -24.65 -6.01 8.03
N THR A 71 -23.44 -6.49 8.26
CA THR A 71 -22.38 -5.73 8.91
C THR A 71 -21.04 -6.01 8.23
N THR A 72 -20.33 -4.96 7.84
CA THR A 72 -18.98 -5.09 7.27
C THR A 72 -17.97 -5.43 8.37
N VAL A 73 -17.11 -6.41 8.10
CA VAL A 73 -16.10 -6.94 9.02
C VAL A 73 -14.79 -7.11 8.24
N GLY A 74 -13.95 -6.07 8.23
CA GLY A 74 -12.75 -6.03 7.37
C GLY A 74 -13.13 -6.07 5.89
N ALA A 75 -12.48 -6.91 5.10
CA ALA A 75 -12.85 -7.16 3.70
C ALA A 75 -14.11 -8.01 3.53
N SER A 76 -14.68 -8.55 4.61
CA SER A 76 -15.85 -9.43 4.56
C SER A 76 -17.14 -8.70 4.92
N THR A 77 -18.28 -9.28 4.56
CA THR A 77 -19.59 -8.85 5.03
C THR A 77 -20.29 -9.98 5.74
N LEU A 78 -20.60 -9.78 7.01
CA LEU A 78 -21.43 -10.69 7.78
C LEU A 78 -22.90 -10.40 7.45
N ILE A 79 -23.64 -11.44 7.09
CA ILE A 79 -25.08 -11.37 6.99
C ILE A 79 -25.72 -12.17 8.13
N GLU A 80 -26.79 -11.61 8.69
CA GLU A 80 -27.74 -12.36 9.51
C GLU A 80 -28.99 -12.60 8.68
N ALA A 81 -29.50 -13.82 8.72
CA ALA A 81 -30.70 -14.18 7.98
C ALA A 81 -31.65 -15.02 8.84
N SER A 82 -32.94 -14.92 8.53
CA SER A 82 -33.99 -15.71 9.18
C SER A 82 -34.74 -16.60 8.19
N ARG A 83 -35.18 -17.76 8.68
CA ARG A 83 -36.07 -18.69 7.97
C ARG A 83 -37.13 -19.18 8.95
N GLY A 84 -38.29 -18.52 8.94
CA GLY A 84 -39.31 -18.70 9.98
C GLY A 84 -38.85 -18.15 11.33
N SER A 85 -38.91 -18.96 12.39
CA SER A 85 -38.39 -18.61 13.72
C SER A 85 -36.88 -18.84 13.88
N THR A 86 -36.22 -19.40 12.86
CA THR A 86 -34.79 -19.73 12.89
C THR A 86 -33.98 -18.52 12.45
N VAL A 87 -32.88 -18.25 13.16
CA VAL A 87 -31.86 -17.26 12.77
C VAL A 87 -30.53 -17.96 12.55
N SER A 88 -29.78 -17.50 11.55
CA SER A 88 -28.43 -17.94 11.26
C SER A 88 -27.62 -16.76 10.72
N ALA A 89 -26.32 -16.92 10.65
CA ALA A 89 -25.45 -15.92 10.05
C ALA A 89 -24.41 -16.59 9.16
N ALA A 90 -23.91 -15.86 8.18
CA ALA A 90 -22.86 -16.30 7.27
C ALA A 90 -21.93 -15.14 6.96
N LEU A 91 -20.64 -15.45 6.79
CA LEU A 91 -19.62 -14.47 6.46
C LEU A 91 -19.28 -14.55 4.97
N ILE A 92 -19.57 -13.49 4.24
CA ILE A 92 -19.30 -13.38 2.81
C ILE A 92 -17.94 -12.72 2.63
N THR A 93 -16.99 -13.45 2.07
CA THR A 93 -15.64 -12.92 1.77
C THR A 93 -15.44 -12.89 0.26
N PRO A 94 -15.61 -11.73 -0.39
CA PRO A 94 -15.40 -11.63 -1.82
C PRO A 94 -13.93 -11.90 -2.20
N ASN A 95 -13.71 -12.65 -3.28
CA ASN A 95 -12.38 -12.84 -3.84
C ASN A 95 -11.94 -11.67 -4.76
N ALA A 96 -10.67 -11.66 -5.16
CA ALA A 96 -10.09 -10.61 -6.00
C ALA A 96 -10.85 -10.40 -7.32
N LYS A 97 -11.35 -11.48 -7.94
CA LYS A 97 -12.13 -11.40 -9.18
C LYS A 97 -13.49 -10.71 -8.97
N GLN A 98 -14.18 -11.03 -7.87
CA GLN A 98 -15.46 -10.41 -7.51
C GLN A 98 -15.28 -8.91 -7.19
N VAL A 99 -14.23 -8.55 -6.45
CA VAL A 99 -13.90 -7.14 -6.18
C VAL A 99 -13.46 -6.42 -7.45
N ALA A 100 -12.63 -7.04 -8.31
CA ALA A 100 -12.22 -6.47 -9.59
C ALA A 100 -13.43 -6.14 -10.49
N ASN A 101 -14.48 -6.95 -10.48
CA ASN A 101 -15.72 -6.64 -11.21
C ASN A 101 -16.40 -5.36 -10.70
N VAL A 102 -16.40 -5.12 -9.39
CA VAL A 102 -16.90 -3.86 -8.79
C VAL A 102 -16.04 -2.67 -9.24
N LEU A 103 -14.72 -2.83 -9.20
CA LEU A 103 -13.78 -1.78 -9.64
C LEU A 103 -13.96 -1.47 -11.13
N LYS A 104 -14.10 -2.51 -11.96
CA LYS A 104 -14.34 -2.40 -13.40
C LYS A 104 -15.64 -1.66 -13.71
N GLY A 105 -16.67 -1.84 -12.88
CA GLY A 105 -17.94 -1.13 -12.98
C GLY A 105 -17.88 0.34 -12.51
N GLY A 106 -16.75 0.80 -11.97
CA GLY A 106 -16.57 2.18 -11.51
C GLY A 106 -17.26 2.52 -10.18
N LEU A 107 -17.86 1.54 -9.50
CA LEU A 107 -18.64 1.77 -8.27
C LEU A 107 -17.77 2.08 -7.04
N ALA A 108 -16.47 1.84 -7.10
CA ALA A 108 -15.53 2.08 -6.01
C ALA A 108 -14.25 2.81 -6.47
N GLY A 109 -14.44 3.92 -7.20
CA GLY A 109 -13.34 4.68 -7.81
C GLY A 109 -12.30 5.22 -6.83
N ILE A 110 -12.70 5.56 -5.59
CA ILE A 110 -11.76 6.04 -4.55
C ILE A 110 -10.88 4.88 -4.07
N ALA A 111 -11.48 3.74 -3.70
CA ALA A 111 -10.74 2.54 -3.29
C ALA A 111 -9.75 2.10 -4.37
N LEU A 112 -10.19 2.11 -5.64
CA LEU A 112 -9.34 1.87 -6.79
C LEU A 112 -8.14 2.83 -6.83
N SER A 113 -8.39 4.14 -6.77
CA SER A 113 -7.34 5.15 -6.90
C SER A 113 -6.30 5.04 -5.79
N VAL A 114 -6.74 4.81 -4.55
CA VAL A 114 -5.85 4.59 -3.39
C VAL A 114 -5.02 3.33 -3.58
N ALA A 115 -5.63 2.21 -3.99
CA ALA A 115 -4.91 0.97 -4.21
C ALA A 115 -3.87 1.08 -5.35
N VAL A 116 -4.20 1.79 -6.43
CA VAL A 116 -3.24 2.03 -7.53
C VAL A 116 -2.08 2.91 -7.07
N ASP A 117 -2.34 3.98 -6.30
CA ASP A 117 -1.30 4.84 -5.76
C ASP A 117 -0.35 4.08 -4.81
N GLN A 118 -0.87 3.16 -3.99
CA GLN A 118 -0.04 2.31 -3.15
C GLN A 118 0.83 1.32 -3.94
N LEU A 119 0.32 0.79 -5.06
CA LEU A 119 1.03 -0.21 -5.87
C LEU A 119 2.05 0.41 -6.83
N LEU A 120 1.73 1.55 -7.43
CA LEU A 120 2.52 2.16 -8.50
C LEU A 120 3.13 3.51 -8.10
N GLY A 121 2.72 4.09 -6.97
CA GLY A 121 2.93 5.50 -6.67
C GLY A 121 1.97 6.41 -7.44
N ALA A 122 2.15 7.73 -7.29
CA ALA A 122 1.33 8.76 -7.91
C ALA A 122 1.61 8.92 -9.43
N ILE A 123 1.48 7.83 -10.18
CA ILE A 123 1.65 7.75 -11.64
C ILE A 123 0.30 7.96 -12.31
N ASP A 124 0.28 8.64 -13.46
CA ASP A 124 -0.91 8.76 -14.30
C ASP A 124 -1.29 7.40 -14.92
N TRP A 125 -2.53 6.99 -14.72
CA TRP A 125 -3.08 5.73 -15.24
C TRP A 125 -4.48 5.93 -15.81
N VAL A 126 -4.89 5.00 -16.67
CA VAL A 126 -6.23 4.95 -17.27
C VAL A 126 -6.78 3.53 -17.11
N MET A 127 -8.06 3.43 -16.77
CA MET A 127 -8.75 2.13 -16.71
C MET A 127 -8.99 1.58 -18.12
N ASP A 128 -8.66 0.31 -18.33
CA ASP A 128 -9.03 -0.47 -19.51
C ASP A 128 -10.03 -1.57 -19.07
N PRO A 129 -11.34 -1.23 -19.01
CA PRO A 129 -12.35 -2.14 -18.48
C PRO A 129 -12.54 -3.36 -19.38
N GLU A 130 -12.40 -3.22 -20.70
CA GLU A 130 -12.56 -4.32 -21.66
C GLU A 130 -11.57 -5.45 -21.37
N ASN A 131 -10.34 -5.09 -21.01
CA ASN A 131 -9.26 -6.04 -20.75
C ASN A 131 -8.98 -6.25 -19.24
N SER A 132 -9.88 -5.80 -18.36
CA SER A 132 -9.79 -5.92 -16.89
C SER A 132 -8.41 -5.55 -16.33
N ARG A 133 -7.89 -4.39 -16.75
CA ARG A 133 -6.56 -3.90 -16.34
C ARG A 133 -6.53 -2.39 -16.26
N ILE A 134 -5.50 -1.83 -15.62
CA ILE A 134 -5.14 -0.43 -15.79
C ILE A 134 -3.93 -0.33 -16.72
N LYS A 135 -3.88 0.76 -17.50
CA LYS A 135 -2.75 1.13 -18.36
C LYS A 135 -2.05 2.34 -17.77
N TYR A 136 -0.73 2.31 -17.74
CA TYR A 136 0.09 3.40 -17.24
C TYR A 136 1.40 3.47 -18.03
N LYS A 137 2.06 4.63 -17.99
CA LYS A 137 3.39 4.80 -18.59
C LYS A 137 4.43 4.75 -17.49
N SER A 138 5.45 3.92 -17.64
CA SER A 138 6.58 3.99 -16.71
C SER A 138 7.27 5.34 -16.84
N SER A 139 7.79 5.88 -15.73
CA SER A 139 8.64 7.07 -15.78
C SER A 139 9.79 6.85 -16.76
N ALA A 140 10.11 7.89 -17.54
CA ALA A 140 11.21 7.81 -18.49
C ALA A 140 12.50 7.55 -17.71
N GLN A 141 13.19 6.45 -18.04
CA GLN A 141 14.46 6.14 -17.41
C GLN A 141 15.55 6.98 -18.06
N VAL A 142 16.26 7.71 -17.22
CA VAL A 142 17.47 8.42 -17.61
C VAL A 142 18.64 7.46 -17.47
N VAL A 143 19.16 6.98 -18.60
CA VAL A 143 20.38 6.17 -18.60
C VAL A 143 21.57 7.08 -18.89
N TYR A 144 22.49 7.16 -17.93
CA TYR A 144 23.79 7.82 -18.12
C TYR A 144 24.77 6.81 -18.71
N ASN A 145 25.15 7.02 -19.98
CA ASN A 145 26.25 6.26 -20.57
C ASN A 145 27.57 6.95 -20.19
N TYR A 146 28.32 6.33 -19.29
CA TYR A 146 29.66 6.79 -18.94
C TYR A 146 30.66 6.27 -19.98
N PHE A 147 31.33 7.18 -20.68
CA PHE A 147 32.50 6.84 -21.49
C PHE A 147 33.76 7.14 -20.66
N SER A 148 34.53 6.12 -20.30
CA SER A 148 35.82 6.31 -19.64
C SER A 148 36.83 6.81 -20.68
N GLY A 149 37.14 8.11 -20.66
CA GLY A 149 38.37 8.62 -21.26
C GLY A 149 39.57 8.08 -20.48
N ALA A 150 40.65 7.70 -21.18
CA ALA A 150 41.86 7.23 -20.54
C ALA A 150 42.46 8.33 -19.66
N CYS A 151 42.64 8.06 -18.37
CA CYS A 151 43.59 8.81 -17.55
C CYS A 151 44.99 8.55 -18.10
N ILE A 152 45.63 9.57 -18.67
CA ILE A 152 47.06 9.50 -18.92
C ILE A 152 47.74 9.77 -17.57
N GLY A 153 48.08 8.69 -16.86
CA GLY A 153 49.13 8.69 -15.84
C GLY A 153 48.72 8.91 -14.39
N VAL A 154 47.87 8.06 -13.81
CA VAL A 154 47.94 7.76 -12.36
C VAL A 154 47.81 6.24 -12.18
N LEU A 155 48.93 5.59 -11.87
CA LEU A 155 49.08 4.13 -11.74
C LEU A 155 48.56 3.54 -10.42
N ASP A 156 47.76 4.27 -9.64
CA ASP A 156 47.27 3.77 -8.35
C ASP A 156 45.73 3.75 -8.31
N GLY A 157 45.18 2.54 -8.15
CA GLY A 157 43.77 2.14 -8.22
C GLY A 157 42.77 2.86 -7.30
N ASN A 158 42.60 4.17 -7.41
CA ASN A 158 41.60 4.97 -6.70
C ASN A 158 40.66 5.73 -7.66
N PHE A 159 40.16 5.04 -8.68
CA PHE A 159 39.30 5.60 -9.73
C PHE A 159 37.95 6.14 -9.19
N THR A 160 37.37 5.50 -8.17
CA THR A 160 36.06 5.89 -7.61
C THR A 160 36.11 7.19 -6.80
N LYS A 161 37.25 7.49 -6.15
CA LYS A 161 37.40 8.64 -5.25
C LYS A 161 37.45 9.98 -5.98
N CYS A 162 37.88 10.03 -7.23
CA CYS A 162 37.99 11.30 -7.96
C CYS A 162 36.61 11.83 -8.40
N LEU A 163 35.67 10.93 -8.72
CA LEU A 163 34.31 11.28 -9.12
C LEU A 163 33.42 11.60 -7.91
N GLU A 164 33.49 10.79 -6.85
CA GLU A 164 32.73 11.01 -5.61
C GLU A 164 33.17 12.29 -4.87
N ASN A 165 34.46 12.60 -4.85
CA ASN A 165 34.96 13.77 -4.12
C ASN A 165 34.62 15.12 -4.77
N LYS A 166 34.14 15.18 -6.03
CA LYS A 166 33.67 16.44 -6.63
C LYS A 166 32.17 16.68 -6.49
N LEU A 167 31.38 15.66 -6.19
CA LEU A 167 30.02 15.87 -5.68
C LEU A 167 30.06 16.37 -4.22
N ASN A 168 31.11 16.01 -3.48
CA ASN A 168 31.40 16.48 -2.13
C ASN A 168 32.61 17.42 -2.09
N ASN A 169 32.60 18.49 -2.90
CA ASN A 169 33.35 19.76 -2.80
C ASN A 169 34.81 19.86 -2.27
N ASP A 170 35.55 18.83 -1.90
CA ASP A 170 36.90 18.95 -1.33
C ASP A 170 37.70 17.65 -1.49
N ALA A 171 38.28 17.41 -2.67
CA ALA A 171 39.35 16.43 -2.84
C ALA A 171 40.72 17.11 -2.86
N LYS A 172 41.34 17.26 -1.69
CA LYS A 172 42.81 17.28 -1.62
C LYS A 172 43.29 15.85 -1.86
N ILE A 173 43.59 15.50 -3.11
CA ILE A 173 44.31 14.25 -3.38
C ILE A 173 45.75 14.47 -2.93
N GLY A 174 46.06 13.99 -1.72
CA GLY A 174 47.40 14.03 -1.17
C GLY A 174 48.33 13.08 -1.92
N ASN A 175 48.99 13.56 -2.98
CA ASN A 175 50.24 12.97 -3.45
C ASN A 175 51.21 14.02 -4.02
N SER A 176 51.88 14.70 -3.09
CA SER A 176 53.28 15.17 -3.04
C SER A 176 54.03 15.88 -4.19
N ASN A 177 53.49 16.20 -5.38
CA ASN A 177 54.23 17.02 -6.37
C ASN A 177 53.39 17.98 -7.26
N TRP A 178 52.11 18.22 -6.92
CA TRP A 178 51.21 19.06 -7.72
C TRP A 178 50.56 20.14 -6.85
N SER A 179 50.64 21.42 -7.26
CA SER A 179 50.16 22.55 -6.44
C SER A 179 48.68 22.78 -6.53
N ASP A 180 48.17 22.72 -7.76
CA ASP A 180 46.87 23.26 -8.09
C ASP A 180 46.23 22.35 -9.13
N TYR A 181 45.03 21.87 -8.79
CA TYR A 181 44.14 21.20 -9.73
C TYR A 181 43.10 22.21 -10.17
N ASN A 182 43.06 22.52 -11.47
CA ASN A 182 41.98 23.29 -12.05
C ASN A 182 41.19 22.40 -13.00
N CYS A 183 39.98 22.04 -12.57
CA CYS A 183 39.05 21.26 -13.36
C CYS A 183 37.93 22.16 -13.86
N VAL A 184 37.90 22.40 -15.17
CA VAL A 184 36.90 23.25 -15.81
C VAL A 184 35.85 22.37 -16.50
N LEU A 185 34.58 22.69 -16.26
CA LEU A 185 33.48 22.16 -17.07
C LEU A 185 33.40 22.99 -18.35
N THR A 186 33.74 22.40 -19.49
CA THR A 186 33.57 23.06 -20.78
C THR A 186 32.41 22.41 -21.51
N ASN A 187 31.35 23.18 -21.75
CA ASN A 187 30.27 22.77 -22.64
C ASN A 187 30.77 22.89 -24.08
N TRP A 188 30.74 21.79 -24.83
CA TRP A 188 31.02 21.84 -26.26
C TRP A 188 29.71 22.10 -27.01
N ALA A 189 29.66 23.20 -27.77
CA ALA A 189 28.42 23.72 -28.34
C ALA A 189 27.88 22.91 -29.54
N TRP A 190 28.65 21.94 -30.05
CA TRP A 190 28.36 21.29 -31.35
C TRP A 190 27.95 19.83 -31.21
N ALA A 191 27.95 19.33 -29.97
CA ALA A 191 27.60 17.96 -29.65
C ALA A 191 27.13 17.96 -28.20
N ASP A 192 26.03 17.28 -27.86
CA ASP A 192 25.40 17.26 -26.52
C ASP A 192 26.24 16.55 -25.44
N PHE A 193 27.53 16.85 -25.37
CA PHE A 193 28.51 16.29 -24.45
C PHE A 193 28.94 17.39 -23.48
N ARG A 194 28.97 17.05 -22.19
CA ARG A 194 29.67 17.88 -21.21
C ARG A 194 31.08 17.34 -21.07
N ARG A 195 32.09 18.18 -21.31
CA ARG A 195 33.48 17.80 -21.14
C ARG A 195 34.00 18.28 -19.79
N PHE A 196 34.54 17.37 -19.00
CA PHE A 196 35.29 17.69 -17.80
C PHE A 196 36.77 17.60 -18.14
N THR A 197 37.44 18.74 -18.18
CA THR A 197 38.89 18.78 -18.38
C THR A 197 39.54 19.13 -17.04
N CYS A 198 40.40 18.26 -16.55
CA CYS A 198 41.22 18.51 -15.37
C CYS A 198 42.67 18.76 -15.78
N THR A 199 43.15 19.94 -15.43
CA THR A 199 44.56 20.33 -15.59
C THR A 199 45.21 20.38 -14.23
N ALA A 200 46.43 19.86 -14.12
CA ALA A 200 47.25 20.03 -12.93
C ALA A 200 48.53 20.77 -13.29
N ILE A 201 49.06 21.53 -12.34
CA ILE A 201 50.33 22.24 -12.48
C ILE A 201 51.39 21.52 -11.66
N SER A 202 52.45 21.07 -12.32
CA SER A 202 53.60 20.43 -11.66
C SER A 202 54.42 21.50 -10.94
N PHE A 203 54.76 21.25 -9.66
CA PHE A 203 55.61 22.15 -8.89
C PHE A 203 57.02 22.30 -9.45
N ARG A 204 57.57 21.24 -10.08
CA ARG A 204 58.99 21.19 -10.46
C ARG A 204 59.26 21.91 -11.76
N THR A 205 58.38 21.75 -12.72
CA THR A 205 58.57 22.25 -14.09
C THR A 205 57.74 23.51 -14.37
N LYS A 206 56.77 23.84 -13.49
CA LYS A 206 55.72 24.86 -13.73
C LYS A 206 54.97 24.67 -15.05
N THR A 207 55.02 23.47 -15.62
CA THR A 207 54.29 23.13 -16.84
C THR A 207 52.86 22.74 -16.47
N ARG A 208 51.90 23.22 -17.27
CA ARG A 208 50.52 22.73 -17.22
C ARG A 208 50.46 21.42 -17.97
N GLU A 209 50.08 20.36 -17.27
CA GLU A 209 49.80 19.07 -17.89
C GLU A 209 48.31 18.77 -17.80
N LEU A 210 47.80 18.15 -18.86
CA LEU A 210 46.42 17.73 -18.96
C LEU A 210 46.35 16.35 -18.30
N VAL A 211 45.76 16.27 -17.11
CA VAL A 211 45.79 15.07 -16.25
C VAL A 211 44.56 14.18 -16.48
N GLY A 212 43.49 14.72 -17.05
CA GLY A 212 42.35 13.93 -17.48
C GLY A 212 41.39 14.72 -18.34
N ASP A 213 40.85 14.02 -19.34
CA ASP A 213 39.82 14.54 -20.24
C ASP A 213 38.67 13.54 -20.31
N TYR A 214 37.46 13.99 -19.93
CA TYR A 214 36.28 13.14 -19.88
C TYR A 214 35.12 13.78 -20.63
N ALA A 215 34.42 12.99 -21.42
CA ALA A 215 33.16 13.38 -22.03
C ALA A 215 32.02 12.61 -21.36
N VAL A 216 31.06 13.32 -20.76
CA VAL A 216 29.77 12.76 -20.36
C VAL A 216 28.88 12.79 -21.60
N ILE A 217 28.42 11.61 -22.03
CA ILE A 217 27.46 11.49 -23.13
C ILE A 217 26.07 11.81 -22.60
N LYS A 218 25.31 12.55 -23.42
CA LYS A 218 23.88 12.83 -23.34
C LYS A 218 23.09 11.77 -22.56
N GLU A 219 22.30 12.26 -21.61
CA GLU A 219 21.18 11.56 -20.99
C GLU A 219 20.37 10.85 -22.07
N LYS A 220 20.45 9.52 -22.12
CA LYS A 220 19.57 8.73 -22.98
C LYS A 220 18.26 8.58 -22.20
N ILE A 221 17.31 9.45 -22.52
CA ILE A 221 15.93 9.28 -22.08
C ILE A 221 15.39 8.05 -22.82
N LEU A 222 15.27 6.94 -22.11
CA LEU A 222 14.54 5.79 -22.65
C LEU A 222 13.07 6.19 -22.81
N PRO A 223 12.45 5.90 -23.96
CA PRO A 223 11.05 6.21 -24.17
C PRO A 223 10.22 5.56 -23.06
N SER A 224 9.22 6.28 -22.56
CA SER A 224 8.27 5.72 -21.60
C SER A 224 7.56 4.54 -22.25
N GLU A 225 7.65 3.36 -21.64
CA GLU A 225 6.94 2.18 -22.12
C GLU A 225 5.53 2.14 -21.52
N GLU A 226 4.55 1.78 -22.35
CA GLU A 226 3.21 1.49 -21.87
C GLU A 226 3.22 0.15 -21.14
N LYS A 227 2.74 0.15 -19.90
CA LYS A 227 2.62 -1.01 -19.04
C LYS A 227 1.17 -1.19 -18.62
N SER A 228 0.87 -2.39 -18.16
CA SER A 228 -0.45 -2.70 -17.62
C SER A 228 -0.37 -3.46 -16.30
N LEU A 229 -1.33 -3.21 -15.43
CA LEU A 229 -1.50 -3.93 -14.16
C LEU A 229 -2.89 -4.60 -14.15
N PRO A 230 -2.99 -5.92 -13.93
CA PRO A 230 -4.27 -6.62 -13.85
C PRO A 230 -5.15 -6.05 -12.73
N LEU A 231 -6.45 -5.95 -12.99
CA LEU A 231 -7.38 -5.39 -12.01
C LEU A 231 -7.58 -6.31 -10.79
N GLU A 232 -7.37 -7.62 -10.94
CA GLU A 232 -7.35 -8.56 -9.82
C GLU A 232 -6.22 -8.24 -8.82
N THR A 233 -5.02 -7.87 -9.29
CA THR A 233 -3.92 -7.44 -8.40
C THR A 233 -4.28 -6.16 -7.64
N VAL A 234 -4.95 -5.22 -8.29
CA VAL A 234 -5.44 -4.00 -7.63
C VAL A 234 -6.55 -4.34 -6.62
N ALA A 235 -7.42 -5.30 -6.96
CA ALA A 235 -8.49 -5.77 -6.09
C ALA A 235 -7.95 -6.50 -4.84
N GLU A 236 -6.86 -7.25 -4.95
CA GLU A 236 -6.15 -7.84 -3.79
C GLU A 236 -5.65 -6.74 -2.84
N GLN A 237 -5.10 -5.65 -3.38
CA GLN A 237 -4.71 -4.51 -2.57
C GLN A 237 -5.91 -3.82 -1.91
N VAL A 238 -7.05 -3.71 -2.60
CA VAL A 238 -8.31 -3.20 -2.02
C VAL A 238 -8.78 -4.10 -0.88
N ILE A 239 -8.76 -5.43 -1.04
CA ILE A 239 -9.10 -6.39 0.03
C ILE A 239 -8.19 -6.18 1.24
N THR A 240 -6.87 -6.10 1.03
CA THR A 240 -5.89 -5.85 2.10
C THR A 240 -6.16 -4.53 2.84
N ASN A 241 -6.48 -3.46 2.10
CA ASN A 241 -6.86 -2.18 2.67
C ASN A 241 -8.15 -2.26 3.49
N ALA A 242 -9.14 -3.02 3.04
CA ALA A 242 -10.41 -3.22 3.75
C ALA A 242 -10.21 -3.99 5.07
N ASP A 243 -9.37 -5.02 5.06
CA ASP A 243 -8.95 -5.76 6.26
C ASP A 243 -8.15 -4.90 7.24
N SER A 244 -7.41 -3.91 6.72
CA SER A 244 -6.70 -2.90 7.50
C SER A 244 -7.60 -1.76 7.99
N GLY A 245 -8.90 -1.79 7.68
CA GLY A 245 -9.89 -0.83 8.17
C GLY A 245 -10.16 0.39 7.27
N SER A 246 -9.70 0.38 6.02
CA SER A 246 -10.02 1.45 5.06
C SER A 246 -11.52 1.43 4.71
N LEU A 247 -12.24 2.51 5.06
CA LEU A 247 -13.67 2.62 4.80
C LEU A 247 -14.01 2.59 3.31
N ASP A 248 -13.24 3.28 2.46
CA ASP A 248 -13.45 3.27 1.01
C ASP A 248 -13.27 1.87 0.42
N ALA A 249 -12.27 1.13 0.90
CA ALA A 249 -12.04 -0.24 0.49
C ALA A 249 -13.15 -1.19 0.97
N GLN A 250 -13.63 -0.99 2.20
CA GLN A 250 -14.77 -1.72 2.78
C GLN A 250 -16.06 -1.50 1.99
N VAL A 251 -16.25 -0.32 1.40
CA VAL A 251 -17.37 -0.07 0.47
C VAL A 251 -17.25 -0.97 -0.76
N ALA A 252 -16.06 -1.07 -1.36
CA ALA A 252 -15.84 -1.90 -2.54
C ALA A 252 -16.13 -3.39 -2.26
N THR A 253 -15.65 -3.90 -1.13
CA THR A 253 -15.87 -5.30 -0.75
C THR A 253 -17.32 -5.57 -0.34
N ASN A 254 -18.00 -4.62 0.32
CA ASN A 254 -19.42 -4.76 0.64
C ASN A 254 -20.28 -4.80 -0.63
N ILE A 255 -20.00 -3.96 -1.64
CA ILE A 255 -20.69 -4.02 -2.95
C ILE A 255 -20.43 -5.38 -3.61
N ALA A 256 -19.21 -5.91 -3.55
CA ALA A 256 -18.92 -7.22 -4.09
C ALA A 256 -19.72 -8.32 -3.37
N ALA A 257 -19.88 -8.23 -2.05
CA ALA A 257 -20.74 -9.14 -1.28
C ALA A 257 -22.22 -9.01 -1.66
N GLN A 258 -22.72 -7.81 -1.97
CA GLN A 258 -24.08 -7.63 -2.48
C GLN A 258 -24.27 -8.31 -3.84
N ASN A 259 -23.29 -8.18 -4.73
CA ASN A 259 -23.33 -8.84 -6.03
C ASN A 259 -23.37 -10.36 -5.89
N ILE A 260 -22.64 -10.93 -4.92
CA ILE A 260 -22.70 -12.36 -4.59
C ILE A 260 -24.13 -12.76 -4.18
N LEU A 261 -24.77 -11.99 -3.30
CA LEU A 261 -26.14 -12.27 -2.84
C LEU A 261 -27.22 -12.09 -3.91
N ASN A 262 -26.93 -11.32 -4.95
CA ASN A 262 -27.86 -11.05 -6.04
C ASN A 262 -27.70 -12.03 -7.22
N ASP A 263 -26.72 -12.93 -7.16
CA ASP A 263 -26.47 -13.97 -8.15
C ASP A 263 -26.77 -15.35 -7.53
N VAL A 264 -27.63 -16.13 -8.18
CA VAL A 264 -28.10 -17.41 -7.64
C VAL A 264 -26.96 -18.42 -7.46
N GLU A 265 -26.04 -18.49 -8.42
CA GLU A 265 -24.92 -19.44 -8.37
C GLU A 265 -23.88 -19.00 -7.33
N GLN A 266 -23.58 -17.69 -7.26
CA GLN A 266 -22.63 -17.17 -6.29
C GLN A 266 -23.19 -17.18 -4.85
N ALA A 267 -24.51 -17.12 -4.68
CA ALA A 267 -25.15 -17.17 -3.36
C ALA A 267 -25.27 -18.59 -2.79
N GLU A 268 -25.10 -19.65 -3.59
CA GLU A 268 -25.23 -21.04 -3.16
C GLU A 268 -24.32 -21.39 -1.95
N PRO A 269 -23.01 -21.03 -1.94
CA PRO A 269 -22.16 -21.25 -0.78
C PRO A 269 -22.66 -20.53 0.48
N VAL A 270 -23.23 -19.33 0.32
CA VAL A 270 -23.76 -18.55 1.45
C VAL A 270 -25.00 -19.23 2.03
N VAL A 271 -25.89 -19.76 1.19
CA VAL A 271 -27.04 -20.56 1.63
C VAL A 271 -26.58 -21.82 2.36
N GLN A 272 -25.56 -22.50 1.83
CA GLN A 272 -24.98 -23.68 2.45
C GLN A 272 -24.40 -23.37 3.83
N ASP A 273 -23.70 -22.24 3.97
CA ASP A 273 -23.17 -21.77 5.26
C ASP A 273 -24.29 -21.45 6.25
N LEU A 274 -25.33 -20.73 5.83
CA LEU A 274 -26.50 -20.45 6.69
C LEU A 274 -27.15 -21.74 7.21
N ASP A 275 -27.34 -22.73 6.34
CA ASP A 275 -27.91 -24.04 6.69
C ASP A 275 -26.99 -24.85 7.60
N ASN A 276 -25.69 -24.86 7.33
CA ASN A 276 -24.70 -25.56 8.14
C ASN A 276 -24.56 -24.93 9.53
N ASN A 277 -24.52 -23.60 9.61
CA ASN A 277 -24.43 -22.87 10.87
C ASN A 277 -25.63 -23.10 11.75
N TYR A 278 -26.82 -23.15 11.14
CA TYR A 278 -28.04 -23.55 11.83
C TYR A 278 -27.95 -24.99 12.35
N LYS A 279 -27.60 -25.95 11.50
CA LYS A 279 -27.52 -27.38 11.89
C LYS A 279 -26.47 -27.66 12.97
N ASN A 280 -25.34 -26.96 12.91
CA ASN A 280 -24.20 -27.16 13.81
C ASN A 280 -24.25 -26.27 15.06
N ASN A 281 -25.32 -25.47 15.23
CA ASN A 281 -25.50 -24.55 16.34
C ASN A 281 -24.30 -23.58 16.51
N CYS A 282 -23.81 -23.04 15.39
CA CYS A 282 -22.70 -22.08 15.34
C CYS A 282 -23.22 -20.67 15.72
N PRO A 283 -23.04 -20.19 16.96
CA PRO A 283 -23.77 -19.01 17.44
C PRO A 283 -23.32 -17.72 16.73
N SER A 284 -22.06 -17.67 16.30
CA SER A 284 -21.50 -16.53 15.58
C SER A 284 -21.87 -16.50 14.10
N GLY A 285 -22.20 -17.65 13.51
CA GLY A 285 -22.36 -17.85 12.06
C GLY A 285 -21.05 -17.74 11.27
N ILE A 286 -19.91 -17.85 11.94
CA ILE A 286 -18.58 -17.82 11.32
C ILE A 286 -18.03 -19.24 11.34
N THR A 287 -17.73 -19.77 10.16
CA THR A 287 -17.18 -21.11 9.96
C THR A 287 -15.86 -21.07 9.21
N ASN A 288 -15.01 -22.05 9.48
CA ASN A 288 -13.80 -22.31 8.72
C ASN A 288 -13.53 -23.82 8.68
N ASN A 289 -13.52 -24.43 7.50
CA ASN A 289 -13.26 -25.87 7.32
C ASN A 289 -14.08 -26.79 8.26
N GLY A 290 -15.37 -26.46 8.48
CA GLY A 290 -16.26 -27.20 9.37
C GLY A 290 -16.12 -26.88 10.86
N SER A 291 -15.17 -26.03 11.24
CA SER A 291 -15.04 -25.49 12.60
C SER A 291 -15.95 -24.28 12.78
N CYS A 292 -16.56 -24.16 13.96
CA CYS A 292 -17.45 -23.06 14.34
C CYS A 292 -16.74 -22.06 15.24
N TRP A 293 -16.91 -20.77 14.98
CA TRP A 293 -16.39 -19.74 15.87
C TRP A 293 -17.30 -19.58 17.09
N ILE A 294 -16.80 -19.93 18.27
CA ILE A 294 -17.56 -19.98 19.53
C ILE A 294 -17.39 -18.75 20.42
N CYS A 295 -16.40 -17.89 20.13
CA CYS A 295 -16.27 -16.62 20.80
C CYS A 295 -17.34 -15.62 20.34
N SER A 296 -17.43 -14.47 21.02
CA SER A 296 -18.31 -13.39 20.56
C SER A 296 -17.95 -12.99 19.12
N ARG A 297 -18.96 -12.65 18.34
CA ARG A 297 -18.80 -12.34 16.92
C ARG A 297 -17.94 -11.10 16.69
N GLU A 298 -18.08 -10.10 17.53
CA GLU A 298 -17.33 -8.84 17.49
C GLU A 298 -15.83 -9.05 17.73
N SER A 299 -15.46 -10.19 18.36
CA SER A 299 -14.07 -10.54 18.59
C SER A 299 -13.37 -11.12 17.35
N TRP A 300 -14.10 -11.55 16.32
CA TRP A 300 -13.53 -12.20 15.13
C TRP A 300 -12.53 -11.30 14.40
N SER A 301 -12.96 -10.12 13.95
CA SER A 301 -12.07 -9.21 13.19
C SER A 301 -10.85 -8.79 13.99
N PRO A 302 -10.96 -8.28 15.24
CA PRO A 302 -9.79 -7.90 16.02
C PRO A 302 -8.80 -9.05 16.23
N ILE A 303 -9.27 -10.28 16.41
CA ILE A 303 -8.40 -11.45 16.57
C ILE A 303 -7.73 -11.82 15.23
N ARG A 304 -8.49 -11.84 14.13
CA ARG A 304 -7.93 -12.16 12.80
C ARG A 304 -6.97 -11.09 12.28
N SER A 305 -7.29 -9.81 12.42
CA SER A 305 -6.40 -8.71 12.03
C SER A 305 -5.06 -8.79 12.78
N ARG A 306 -5.08 -9.18 14.06
CA ARG A 306 -3.86 -9.41 14.84
C ARG A 306 -3.01 -10.55 14.27
N VAL A 307 -3.64 -11.64 13.83
CA VAL A 307 -2.95 -12.77 13.17
C VAL A 307 -2.36 -12.35 11.83
N VAL A 308 -3.12 -11.63 11.00
CA VAL A 308 -2.66 -11.14 9.68
C VAL A 308 -1.45 -10.22 9.85
N LEU A 309 -1.54 -9.23 10.74
CA LEU A 309 -0.42 -8.33 11.03
C LEU A 309 0.81 -9.08 11.53
N ALA A 310 0.63 -10.04 12.45
CA ALA A 310 1.74 -10.84 12.95
C ALA A 310 2.38 -11.69 11.83
N LYS A 311 1.59 -12.23 10.89
CA LYS A 311 2.06 -12.95 9.70
C LYS A 311 2.90 -12.07 8.79
N GLU A 312 2.43 -10.87 8.47
CA GLU A 312 3.17 -9.92 7.63
C GLU A 312 4.54 -9.58 8.23
N ILE A 313 4.58 -9.35 9.55
CA ILE A 313 5.83 -9.07 10.26
C ILE A 313 6.79 -10.27 10.17
N VAL A 314 6.32 -11.50 10.40
CA VAL A 314 7.20 -12.68 10.33
C VAL A 314 7.58 -13.09 8.91
N PHE A 315 6.79 -12.76 7.90
CA PHE A 315 7.06 -13.15 6.50
C PHE A 315 8.40 -12.57 6.00
N GLY A 316 8.75 -11.36 6.45
CA GLY A 316 10.06 -10.75 6.17
C GLY A 316 11.20 -11.25 7.07
N LEU A 317 10.90 -12.08 8.06
CA LEU A 317 11.84 -12.55 9.07
C LEU A 317 12.16 -14.03 8.82
N ASN A 318 13.34 -14.31 8.27
CA ASN A 318 13.89 -15.67 8.25
C ASN A 318 14.07 -16.23 9.67
N LYS A 319 14.36 -17.55 9.76
CA LYS A 319 14.71 -18.24 11.01
C LYS A 319 15.81 -17.53 11.80
N CYS A 320 15.84 -17.78 13.11
CA CYS A 320 16.92 -17.28 13.96
C CYS A 320 18.24 -18.00 13.69
N SER A 321 19.36 -17.29 13.86
CA SER A 321 20.71 -17.81 13.62
C SER A 321 21.70 -17.18 14.59
N VAL A 322 22.72 -17.95 14.99
CA VAL A 322 23.81 -17.52 15.87
C VAL A 322 24.64 -16.35 15.31
N ALA A 323 24.60 -16.11 14.00
CA ALA A 323 25.32 -15.00 13.37
C ALA A 323 24.57 -13.64 13.50
N MET A 324 23.33 -13.65 13.99
CA MET A 324 22.54 -12.43 14.17
C MET A 324 22.94 -11.70 15.46
N ASN A 325 22.88 -10.36 15.43
CA ASN A 325 23.10 -9.56 16.64
C ASN A 325 21.86 -9.57 17.56
N SER A 326 22.03 -9.10 18.81
CA SER A 326 20.97 -9.12 19.82
C SER A 326 19.71 -8.35 19.39
N SER A 327 19.84 -7.27 18.63
CA SER A 327 18.68 -6.51 18.13
C SER A 327 17.87 -7.30 17.09
N GLN A 328 18.57 -7.97 16.17
CA GLN A 328 17.95 -8.83 15.14
C GLN A 328 17.25 -10.04 15.76
N LEU A 329 17.85 -10.66 16.78
CA LEU A 329 17.27 -11.79 17.51
C LEU A 329 16.07 -11.34 18.36
N LEU A 330 16.17 -10.21 19.05
CA LEU A 330 15.08 -9.67 19.87
C LEU A 330 13.86 -9.30 19.02
N THR A 331 14.09 -8.73 17.83
CA THR A 331 13.02 -8.41 16.87
C THR A 331 12.27 -9.67 16.46
N ARG A 332 13.00 -10.73 16.08
CA ARG A 332 12.41 -12.02 15.69
C ARG A 332 11.70 -12.71 16.83
N TYR A 333 12.31 -12.74 18.02
CA TYR A 333 11.70 -13.28 19.22
C TYR A 333 10.32 -12.66 19.46
N LYS A 334 10.24 -11.32 19.49
CA LYS A 334 8.98 -10.60 19.69
C LYS A 334 7.95 -10.91 18.59
N ALA A 335 8.37 -10.89 17.32
CA ALA A 335 7.48 -11.14 16.19
C ALA A 335 6.88 -12.57 16.22
N TYR A 336 7.71 -13.59 16.40
CA TYR A 336 7.25 -14.98 16.46
C TYR A 336 6.45 -15.28 17.74
N SER A 337 6.81 -14.68 18.88
CA SER A 337 6.00 -14.77 20.11
C SER A 337 4.61 -14.18 19.91
N GLU A 338 4.51 -13.03 19.24
CA GLU A 338 3.23 -12.39 18.94
C GLU A 338 2.36 -13.23 18.00
N LEU A 339 2.95 -13.80 16.93
CA LEU A 339 2.23 -14.71 16.05
C LEU A 339 1.70 -15.95 16.80
N GLY A 340 2.54 -16.57 17.63
CA GLY A 340 2.14 -17.73 18.44
C GLY A 340 0.98 -17.39 19.38
N ALA A 341 1.04 -16.25 20.07
CA ALA A 341 -0.02 -15.80 20.97
C ALA A 341 -1.31 -15.41 20.24
N ALA A 342 -1.20 -14.80 19.05
CA ALA A 342 -2.34 -14.45 18.22
C ALA A 342 -3.08 -15.70 17.73
N ARG A 343 -2.33 -16.73 17.26
CA ARG A 343 -2.90 -18.02 16.83
C ARG A 343 -3.52 -18.82 17.98
N ASP A 344 -2.92 -18.82 19.16
CA ASP A 344 -3.55 -19.43 20.35
C ASP A 344 -4.91 -18.81 20.66
N LYS A 345 -4.97 -17.47 20.66
CA LYS A 345 -6.20 -16.73 20.93
C LYS A 345 -7.28 -17.02 19.89
N GLU A 346 -6.88 -17.14 18.62
CA GLU A 346 -7.78 -17.53 17.55
C GLU A 346 -8.28 -18.97 17.71
N ASN A 347 -7.40 -19.92 17.99
CA ASN A 347 -7.77 -21.33 18.18
C ASN A 347 -8.64 -21.57 19.39
N ALA A 348 -8.51 -20.76 20.44
CA ALA A 348 -9.42 -20.82 21.58
C ALA A 348 -10.88 -20.50 21.19
N CYS A 349 -11.08 -19.82 20.07
CA CYS A 349 -12.38 -19.43 19.56
C CYS A 349 -12.93 -20.36 18.46
N TRP A 350 -12.18 -21.39 18.04
CA TRP A 350 -12.64 -22.38 17.06
C TRP A 350 -13.04 -23.71 17.73
N SER A 351 -14.18 -24.27 17.33
CA SER A 351 -14.66 -25.58 17.79
C SER A 351 -15.15 -26.46 16.62
N PRO A 352 -14.50 -27.61 16.34
CA PRO A 352 -13.20 -28.02 16.89
C PRO A 352 -12.09 -27.03 16.55
N GLN A 353 -10.95 -27.12 17.22
CA GLN A 353 -9.79 -26.28 16.89
C GLN A 353 -9.24 -26.64 15.50
N ASP A 354 -8.81 -25.62 14.75
CA ASP A 354 -8.20 -25.80 13.42
C ASP A 354 -6.78 -26.38 13.56
N PRO A 355 -6.50 -27.58 13.00
CA PRO A 355 -5.19 -28.21 13.09
C PRO A 355 -4.05 -27.40 12.45
N GLU A 356 -4.32 -26.68 11.35
CA GLU A 356 -3.30 -25.88 10.65
C GLU A 356 -2.92 -24.67 11.49
N HIS A 357 -3.90 -24.00 12.10
CA HIS A 357 -3.66 -22.89 13.00
C HIS A 357 -2.86 -23.33 14.24
N LEU A 358 -3.12 -24.54 14.75
CA LEU A 358 -2.39 -25.11 15.89
C LEU A 358 -0.93 -25.39 15.54
N ASP A 359 -0.68 -25.99 14.38
CA ASP A 359 0.68 -26.23 13.88
C ASP A 359 1.45 -24.92 13.66
N GLU A 360 0.80 -23.89 13.11
CA GLU A 360 1.40 -22.57 12.94
C GLU A 360 1.77 -21.93 14.28
N ALA A 361 0.90 -22.02 15.29
CA ALA A 361 1.17 -21.54 16.64
C ALA A 361 2.39 -22.24 17.27
N ILE A 362 2.47 -23.58 17.13
CA ILE A 362 3.57 -24.40 17.65
C ILE A 362 4.89 -24.01 16.96
N LYS A 363 4.90 -23.90 15.62
CA LYS A 363 6.09 -23.51 14.85
C LYS A 363 6.58 -22.10 15.20
N ALA A 364 5.67 -21.15 15.36
CA ALA A 364 6.01 -19.78 15.76
C ALA A 364 6.65 -19.76 17.16
N LYS A 365 6.05 -20.46 18.14
CA LYS A 365 6.61 -20.59 19.50
C LYS A 365 7.97 -21.27 19.53
N ALA A 366 8.15 -22.34 18.75
CA ALA A 366 9.44 -23.03 18.64
C ALA A 366 10.54 -22.10 18.09
N THR A 367 10.22 -21.32 17.05
CA THR A 367 11.14 -20.33 16.48
C THR A 367 11.47 -19.24 17.50
N ALA A 368 10.48 -18.73 18.24
CA ALA A 368 10.72 -17.76 19.30
C ALA A 368 11.65 -18.32 20.40
N ALA A 369 11.45 -19.57 20.83
CA ALA A 369 12.32 -20.22 21.82
C ALA A 369 13.77 -20.37 21.33
N GLU A 370 13.97 -20.68 20.05
CA GLU A 370 15.30 -20.71 19.40
C GLU A 370 15.96 -19.32 19.44
N CYS A 371 15.24 -18.26 19.05
CA CYS A 371 15.74 -16.88 19.12
C CYS A 371 16.16 -16.49 20.54
N ASN A 372 15.36 -16.87 21.54
CA ASN A 372 15.65 -16.59 22.95
C ASN A 372 16.90 -17.34 23.43
N THR A 373 17.13 -18.56 22.94
CA THR A 373 18.34 -19.33 23.25
C THR A 373 19.59 -18.59 22.75
N PHE A 374 19.58 -18.07 21.52
CA PHE A 374 20.71 -17.30 20.99
C PHE A 374 20.92 -15.95 21.68
N LEU A 375 19.84 -15.29 22.14
CA LEU A 375 19.96 -14.08 22.96
C LEU A 375 20.71 -14.34 24.28
N GLY A 376 20.44 -15.48 24.92
CA GLY A 376 21.13 -15.90 26.13
C GLY A 376 22.63 -16.13 25.94
N VAL A 377 23.05 -16.53 24.74
CA VAL A 377 24.46 -16.71 24.37
C VAL A 377 25.17 -15.37 24.20
N LEU A 378 24.50 -14.35 23.67
CA LEU A 378 25.09 -13.00 23.47
C LEU A 378 25.11 -12.14 24.74
N GLY A 379 24.31 -12.50 25.75
CA GLY A 379 24.29 -11.83 27.05
C GLY A 379 25.33 -12.32 28.05
N GLN A 380 26.10 -13.35 27.68
CA GLN A 380 27.29 -13.84 28.38
C GLN A 380 28.54 -13.33 27.66
#